data_AF-A0AAU9YTK5-F1
#
_entry.id   AF-A0AAU9YTK5-F1
#
_cell.length_a   1.000
_cell.length_b   1.000
_cell.length_c   1.000
_cell.angle_alpha   90.00
_cell.angle_beta   90.00
_cell.angle_gamma   90.00
#
_symmetry.space_group_name_H-M   'P 1'
#
loop_
_entity.id
_entity.type
_entity.pdbx_description
1 polymer ?
#
loop_
_entity_poly.entity_id
_entity_poly.type
_entity_poly.pdbx_seq_one_letter_code
_entity_poly.pdbx_strand_id
1 'polypeptide(L)'
;MNATRCVLALLLCLTQAMSGCYGQGTLIEEIENLKEYFNSSSLDVGNGGDLLFNILMNWQKDGDTKIIESQIVSFYFKLFEALKGNQAIQRSIDTIKADLFVKFFNSSMEKLNDFVKLTKIPVNDPQVQRKAINELLSVMPHLSPKLSLRKRKRSRCCFGGGNRPVKNNPASSAI
;
A
#
# COMPACT_ATOMS: atom_id res chain seq x y z
N MET A 1 22.92 -38.14 4.26
CA MET A 1 21.70 -37.31 4.46
C MET A 1 21.81 -35.87 3.94
N ASN A 2 22.90 -35.46 3.28
CA ASN A 2 23.09 -34.07 2.82
C ASN A 2 22.74 -33.86 1.33
N ALA A 3 22.97 -34.86 0.47
CA ALA A 3 22.67 -34.77 -0.96
C ALA A 3 21.16 -34.61 -1.25
N THR A 4 20.31 -35.38 -0.56
CA THR A 4 18.84 -35.30 -0.71
C THR A 4 18.28 -33.93 -0.31
N ARG A 5 18.87 -33.32 0.73
CA ARG A 5 18.49 -31.96 1.18
C ARG A 5 18.95 -30.89 0.17
N CYS A 6 20.14 -31.04 -0.41
CA CYS A 6 20.61 -30.14 -1.49
C CYS A 6 19.76 -30.27 -2.76
N VAL A 7 19.37 -31.49 -3.14
CA VAL A 7 18.51 -31.73 -4.32
C VAL A 7 17.12 -31.11 -4.11
N LEU A 8 16.53 -31.26 -2.92
CA LEU A 8 15.26 -30.62 -2.59
C LEU A 8 15.34 -29.09 -2.56
N ALA A 9 16.44 -28.53 -2.03
CA ALA A 9 16.67 -27.09 -2.03
C ALA A 9 16.85 -26.52 -3.45
N LEU A 10 17.54 -27.25 -4.34
CA LEU A 10 17.68 -26.87 -5.76
C LEU A 10 16.34 -26.95 -6.50
N LEU A 11 15.53 -27.98 -6.27
CA LEU A 11 14.18 -28.10 -6.84
C LEU A 11 13.24 -26.97 -6.35
N LEU A 12 13.32 -26.60 -5.08
CA LEU A 12 12.58 -25.47 -4.53
C LEU A 12 13.04 -24.12 -5.12
N CYS A 13 14.34 -23.91 -5.28
CA CYS A 13 14.88 -22.71 -5.93
C CYS A 13 14.47 -22.61 -7.42
N LEU A 14 14.50 -23.73 -8.15
CA LEU A 14 14.12 -23.76 -9.56
C LEU A 14 12.61 -23.53 -9.75
N THR A 15 11.77 -24.07 -8.87
CA THR A 15 10.31 -23.81 -8.92
C THR A 15 9.95 -22.38 -8.53
N GLN A 16 10.65 -21.77 -7.56
CA GLN A 16 10.48 -20.34 -7.24
C GLN A 16 11.01 -19.39 -8.33
N ALA A 17 12.14 -19.73 -8.96
CA ALA A 17 12.71 -18.93 -10.04
C ALA A 17 11.83 -18.97 -11.31
N MET A 18 11.24 -20.11 -11.63
CA MET A 18 10.31 -20.26 -12.75
C MET A 18 9.00 -19.51 -12.48
N SER A 19 8.42 -19.64 -11.28
CA SER A 19 7.16 -18.95 -10.93
C SER A 19 7.24 -17.43 -11.05
N GLY A 20 8.39 -16.81 -10.83
CA GLY A 20 8.58 -15.36 -10.98
C GLY A 20 8.69 -14.88 -12.42
N CYS A 21 9.19 -15.72 -13.35
CA CYS A 21 9.48 -15.32 -14.73
C CYS A 21 8.26 -15.51 -15.66
N TYR A 22 7.48 -16.59 -15.48
CA TYR A 22 6.31 -16.87 -16.33
C TYR A 22 5.16 -15.86 -16.14
N GLY A 23 4.97 -15.33 -14.92
CA GLY A 23 3.93 -14.31 -14.67
C GLY A 23 4.25 -12.95 -15.30
N GLN A 24 5.53 -12.59 -15.42
CA GLN A 24 5.93 -11.29 -15.96
C GLN A 24 5.96 -11.29 -17.50
N GLY A 25 6.37 -12.39 -18.13
CA GLY A 25 6.32 -12.54 -19.59
C GLY A 25 4.88 -12.48 -20.13
N THR A 26 3.95 -13.16 -19.46
CA THR A 26 2.52 -13.13 -19.81
C THR A 26 1.89 -11.75 -19.62
N LEU A 27 2.26 -11.01 -18.58
CA LEU A 27 1.78 -9.63 -18.40
C LEU A 27 2.21 -8.71 -19.56
N ILE A 28 3.49 -8.75 -19.93
CA ILE A 28 4.04 -7.86 -20.96
C ILE A 28 3.36 -8.13 -22.31
N GLU A 29 3.19 -9.40 -22.66
CA GLU A 29 2.48 -9.82 -23.88
C GLU A 29 1.05 -9.27 -23.92
N GLU A 30 0.30 -9.40 -22.82
CA GLU A 30 -1.08 -8.91 -22.76
C GLU A 30 -1.16 -7.37 -22.78
N ILE A 31 -0.15 -6.66 -22.25
CA ILE A 31 -0.04 -5.20 -22.38
C ILE A 31 0.20 -4.81 -23.83
N GLU A 32 1.11 -5.50 -24.54
CA GLU A 32 1.36 -5.23 -25.97
C GLU A 32 0.11 -5.52 -26.82
N ASN A 33 -0.64 -6.59 -26.53
CA ASN A 33 -1.93 -6.87 -27.18
C ASN A 33 -2.92 -5.71 -27.00
N LEU A 34 -3.02 -5.12 -25.80
CA LEU A 34 -3.85 -3.94 -25.57
C LEU A 34 -3.33 -2.71 -26.33
N LYS A 35 -2.02 -2.49 -26.36
CA LYS A 35 -1.42 -1.37 -27.09
C LYS A 35 -1.72 -1.46 -28.58
N GLU A 36 -1.59 -2.65 -29.16
CA GLU A 36 -1.95 -2.91 -30.55
C GLU A 36 -3.44 -2.67 -30.79
N TYR A 37 -4.31 -3.22 -29.95
CA TYR A 37 -5.76 -3.05 -30.06
C TYR A 37 -6.20 -1.58 -30.06
N PHE A 38 -5.61 -0.75 -29.21
CA PHE A 38 -5.92 0.68 -29.13
C PHE A 38 -5.11 1.54 -30.10
N ASN A 39 -4.24 0.94 -30.92
CA ASN A 39 -3.27 1.64 -31.75
C ASN A 39 -2.45 2.66 -30.92
N SER A 40 -2.12 2.33 -29.67
CA SER A 40 -1.57 3.30 -28.71
C SER A 40 -0.09 3.62 -28.95
N SER A 41 0.53 3.02 -29.97
CA SER A 41 1.90 3.28 -30.39
C SER A 41 1.99 4.30 -31.53
N SER A 42 0.86 4.87 -31.97
CA SER A 42 0.83 5.90 -32.99
C SER A 42 1.41 7.23 -32.47
N LEU A 43 2.00 8.02 -33.37
CA LEU A 43 2.73 9.25 -33.02
C LEU A 43 1.84 10.30 -32.33
N ASP A 44 0.54 10.31 -32.63
CA ASP A 44 -0.43 11.24 -32.05
C ASP A 44 -0.74 10.96 -30.58
N VAL A 45 -0.52 9.74 -30.09
CA VAL A 45 -0.78 9.36 -28.68
C VAL A 45 0.20 10.05 -27.72
N GLY A 46 1.41 10.37 -28.19
CA GLY A 46 2.40 11.13 -27.42
C GLY A 46 2.11 12.63 -27.36
N ASN A 47 1.17 13.15 -28.17
CA ASN A 47 0.84 14.56 -28.16
C ASN A 47 0.12 14.93 -26.85
N GLY A 48 0.69 15.89 -26.10
CA GLY A 48 0.17 16.31 -24.80
C GLY A 48 0.93 15.74 -23.60
N GLY A 49 1.93 14.89 -23.82
CA GLY A 49 2.77 14.30 -22.77
C GLY A 49 2.12 13.15 -22.01
N ASP A 50 2.82 12.62 -21.00
CA ASP A 50 2.35 11.44 -20.28
C ASP A 50 1.12 11.74 -19.42
N LEU A 51 0.11 10.87 -19.51
CA LEU A 51 -1.13 11.01 -18.73
C LEU A 51 -0.91 10.79 -17.22
N LEU A 52 -0.17 9.73 -16.85
CA LEU A 52 -0.02 9.29 -15.45
C LEU A 52 1.45 9.13 -15.02
N PHE A 53 2.34 8.81 -15.95
CA PHE A 53 3.72 8.44 -15.63
C PHE A 53 4.49 9.58 -14.95
N ASN A 54 4.43 10.80 -15.51
CA ASN A 54 5.09 11.96 -14.91
C ASN A 54 4.52 12.30 -13.52
N ILE A 55 3.22 12.14 -13.32
CA ILE A 55 2.59 12.33 -12.01
C ILE A 55 3.19 11.34 -11.02
N LEU A 56 3.25 10.05 -11.36
CA LEU A 56 3.82 9.01 -10.50
C LEU A 56 5.30 9.29 -10.15
N MET A 57 6.11 9.65 -11.14
CA MET A 57 7.55 9.89 -10.96
C MET A 57 7.86 11.07 -10.04
N ASN A 58 7.00 12.09 -10.02
CA ASN A 58 7.19 13.25 -9.14
C ASN A 58 7.11 12.86 -7.65
N TRP A 59 6.21 11.96 -7.30
CA TRP A 59 5.98 11.55 -5.90
C TRP A 59 6.87 10.38 -5.45
N GLN A 60 7.56 9.71 -6.37
CA GLN A 60 8.46 8.62 -6.02
C GLN A 60 9.63 9.09 -5.13
N LYS A 61 10.05 10.36 -5.27
CA LYS A 61 11.11 10.97 -4.46
C LYS A 61 10.69 11.22 -3.00
N ASP A 62 9.41 11.47 -2.78
CA ASP A 62 8.87 11.82 -1.46
C ASP A 62 8.47 10.58 -0.63
N GLY A 63 8.46 9.40 -1.25
CA GLY A 63 8.23 8.11 -0.59
C GLY A 63 6.76 7.80 -0.25
N ASP A 64 5.86 8.76 -0.36
CA ASP A 64 4.41 8.57 -0.18
C ASP A 64 3.68 8.46 -1.53
N THR A 65 3.94 7.37 -2.25
CA THR A 65 3.34 7.12 -3.57
C THR A 65 1.94 6.52 -3.48
N LYS A 66 1.53 5.99 -2.31
CA LYS A 66 0.34 5.15 -2.19
C LYS A 66 -0.96 5.88 -2.51
N ILE A 67 -1.04 7.17 -2.19
CA ILE A 67 -2.18 8.01 -2.55
C ILE A 67 -2.33 8.09 -4.08
N ILE A 68 -1.23 8.35 -4.78
CA ILE A 68 -1.19 8.49 -6.24
C ILE A 68 -1.42 7.14 -6.92
N GLU A 69 -0.76 6.08 -6.45
CA GLU A 69 -0.97 4.72 -6.92
C GLU A 69 -2.44 4.29 -6.78
N SER A 70 -3.09 4.62 -5.66
CA SER A 70 -4.51 4.35 -5.43
C SER A 70 -5.40 5.02 -6.48
N GLN A 71 -5.10 6.26 -6.87
CA GLN A 71 -5.85 6.96 -7.92
C GLN A 71 -5.59 6.36 -9.30
N ILE A 72 -4.34 6.00 -9.61
CA ILE A 72 -3.96 5.34 -10.87
C ILE A 72 -4.69 4.00 -11.00
N VAL A 73 -4.70 3.18 -9.96
CA VAL A 73 -5.40 1.89 -9.97
C VAL A 73 -6.91 2.11 -10.15
N SER A 74 -7.49 3.10 -9.50
CA SER A 74 -8.91 3.43 -9.67
C SER A 74 -9.23 3.85 -11.11
N PHE A 75 -8.34 4.62 -11.74
CA PHE A 75 -8.48 5.03 -13.13
C PHE A 75 -8.51 3.82 -14.08
N TYR A 76 -7.55 2.90 -13.95
CA TYR A 76 -7.51 1.69 -14.77
C TYR A 76 -8.73 0.79 -14.54
N PHE A 77 -9.20 0.65 -13.29
CA PHE A 77 -10.42 -0.10 -13.02
C PHE A 77 -11.64 0.51 -13.72
N LYS A 78 -11.76 1.84 -13.72
CA LYS A 78 -12.83 2.55 -14.44
C LYS A 78 -12.71 2.39 -15.95
N LEU A 79 -11.50 2.47 -16.51
CA LEU A 79 -11.24 2.22 -17.92
C LEU A 79 -11.64 0.78 -18.31
N PHE A 80 -11.22 -0.21 -17.52
CA PHE A 80 -11.58 -1.62 -17.78
C PHE A 80 -13.07 -1.91 -17.60
N GLU A 81 -13.78 -1.17 -16.74
CA GLU A 81 -15.23 -1.28 -16.60
C GLU A 81 -15.93 -0.72 -17.85
N ALA A 82 -15.44 0.39 -18.42
CA ALA A 82 -15.96 0.95 -19.67
C ALA A 82 -15.72 0.04 -20.89
N LEU A 83 -14.66 -0.77 -20.85
CA LEU A 83 -14.30 -1.73 -21.91
C LEU A 83 -14.94 -3.11 -21.73
N LYS A 84 -15.76 -3.30 -20.69
CA LYS A 84 -16.40 -4.57 -20.39
C LYS A 84 -17.29 -5.02 -21.55
N GLY A 85 -17.17 -6.30 -21.93
CA GLY A 85 -17.95 -6.90 -23.01
C GLY A 85 -17.22 -6.99 -24.34
N ASN A 86 -16.05 -6.36 -24.47
CA ASN A 86 -15.18 -6.54 -25.61
C ASN A 86 -14.37 -7.84 -25.48
N GLN A 87 -14.82 -8.89 -26.17
CA GLN A 87 -14.21 -10.22 -26.10
C GLN A 87 -12.75 -10.25 -26.59
N ALA A 88 -12.38 -9.37 -27.53
CA ALA A 88 -11.04 -9.37 -28.12
C ALA A 88 -9.95 -9.04 -27.10
N ILE A 89 -10.25 -8.19 -26.12
CA ILE A 89 -9.30 -7.70 -25.11
C ILE A 89 -9.59 -8.20 -23.70
N GLN A 90 -10.63 -9.01 -23.53
CA GLN A 90 -11.10 -9.46 -22.22
C GLN A 90 -10.00 -10.23 -21.47
N ARG A 91 -9.30 -11.13 -22.16
CA ARG A 91 -8.18 -11.89 -21.61
C ARG A 91 -7.08 -10.96 -21.09
N SER A 92 -6.68 -9.98 -21.90
CA SER A 92 -5.61 -9.05 -21.53
C SER A 92 -5.99 -8.19 -20.32
N ILE A 93 -7.23 -7.70 -20.28
CA ILE A 93 -7.78 -6.97 -19.14
C ILE A 93 -7.78 -7.84 -17.87
N ASP A 94 -8.20 -9.10 -17.97
CA ASP A 94 -8.28 -10.00 -16.82
C ASP A 94 -6.89 -10.37 -16.28
N THR A 95 -5.91 -10.59 -17.16
CA THR A 95 -4.51 -10.81 -16.77
C THR A 95 -3.94 -9.60 -16.03
N ILE A 96 -4.16 -8.38 -16.56
CA ILE A 96 -3.67 -7.14 -15.91
C ILE A 96 -4.36 -6.90 -14.58
N LYS A 97 -5.68 -7.17 -14.47
CA LYS A 97 -6.40 -7.08 -13.19
C LYS A 97 -5.85 -8.07 -12.16
N ALA A 98 -5.54 -9.30 -12.57
CA ALA A 98 -4.95 -10.30 -11.69
C ALA A 98 -3.56 -9.86 -11.18
N ASP A 99 -2.74 -9.27 -12.04
CA ASP A 99 -1.44 -8.73 -11.64
C ASP A 99 -1.56 -7.53 -10.70
N LEU A 100 -2.49 -6.60 -10.96
CA LEU A 100 -2.80 -5.50 -10.04
C LEU A 100 -3.29 -6.01 -8.68
N PHE A 101 -4.09 -7.08 -8.66
CA PHE A 101 -4.52 -7.75 -7.43
C PHE A 101 -3.35 -8.24 -6.60
N VAL A 102 -2.37 -8.88 -7.23
CA VAL A 102 -1.17 -9.36 -6.54
C VAL A 102 -0.30 -8.18 -6.08
N LYS A 103 0.02 -7.24 -6.97
CA LYS A 103 1.02 -6.17 -6.71
C LYS A 103 0.52 -5.04 -5.82
N PHE A 104 -0.70 -4.55 -6.05
CA PHE A 104 -1.22 -3.38 -5.32
C PHE A 104 -1.99 -3.80 -4.06
N PHE A 105 -2.81 -4.85 -4.17
CA PHE A 105 -3.64 -5.33 -3.06
C PHE A 105 -2.96 -6.40 -2.21
N ASN A 106 -1.73 -6.81 -2.53
CA ASN A 106 -0.99 -7.88 -1.87
C ASN A 106 -1.83 -9.17 -1.76
N SER A 107 -2.56 -9.50 -2.83
CA SER A 107 -3.47 -10.64 -2.90
C SER A 107 -4.57 -10.65 -1.82
N SER A 108 -4.91 -9.49 -1.25
CA SER A 108 -5.98 -9.36 -0.25
C SER A 108 -7.31 -9.04 -0.89
N MET A 109 -8.23 -10.01 -0.87
CA MET A 109 -9.59 -9.83 -1.38
C MET A 109 -10.38 -8.79 -0.58
N GLU A 110 -10.14 -8.69 0.73
CA GLU A 110 -10.75 -7.67 1.59
C GLU A 110 -10.39 -6.26 1.12
N LYS A 111 -9.09 -5.99 0.90
CA LYS A 111 -8.64 -4.69 0.39
C LYS A 111 -9.22 -4.37 -0.98
N LEU A 112 -9.28 -5.35 -1.88
CA LEU A 112 -9.89 -5.17 -3.20
C LEU A 112 -11.37 -4.82 -3.08
N ASN A 113 -12.11 -5.57 -2.26
CA ASN A 113 -13.54 -5.34 -2.07
C ASN A 113 -13.82 -3.97 -1.46
N ASP A 114 -13.09 -3.57 -0.43
CA ASP A 114 -13.27 -2.26 0.18
C ASP A 114 -12.86 -1.13 -0.76
N PHE A 115 -11.79 -1.30 -1.53
CA PHE A 115 -11.41 -0.37 -2.60
C PHE A 115 -12.52 -0.20 -3.64
N VAL A 116 -13.08 -1.30 -4.16
CA VAL A 116 -14.17 -1.26 -5.15
C VAL A 116 -15.44 -0.66 -4.55
N LYS A 117 -15.75 -0.93 -3.28
CA LYS A 117 -16.88 -0.28 -2.59
C LYS A 117 -16.69 1.24 -2.56
N LEU A 118 -15.50 1.72 -2.19
CA LEU A 118 -15.19 3.14 -2.10
C LEU A 118 -15.32 3.84 -3.46
N THR A 119 -14.85 3.23 -4.55
CA THR A 119 -14.92 3.83 -5.89
C THR A 119 -16.33 3.87 -6.47
N LYS A 120 -17.26 3.03 -5.98
CA LYS A 120 -18.65 2.92 -6.45
C LYS A 120 -19.66 3.69 -5.60
N ILE A 121 -19.22 4.45 -4.60
CA ILE A 121 -20.12 5.25 -3.75
C ILE A 121 -20.87 6.29 -4.62
N PRO A 122 -22.21 6.29 -4.64
CA PRO A 122 -22.98 7.26 -5.41
C PRO A 122 -23.04 8.59 -4.65
N VAL A 123 -22.05 9.47 -4.85
CA VAL A 123 -21.93 10.77 -4.16
C VAL A 123 -23.15 11.68 -4.38
N ASN A 124 -23.90 11.47 -5.47
CA ASN A 124 -25.12 12.24 -5.76
C ASN A 124 -26.36 11.80 -4.94
N ASP A 125 -26.30 10.68 -4.23
CA ASP A 125 -27.39 10.22 -3.35
C ASP A 125 -27.42 11.05 -2.06
N PRO A 126 -28.52 11.77 -1.75
CA PRO A 126 -28.63 12.57 -0.53
C PRO A 126 -28.44 11.76 0.76
N GLN A 127 -28.81 10.48 0.79
CA GLN A 127 -28.61 9.62 1.96
C GLN A 127 -27.14 9.29 2.18
N VAL A 128 -26.40 9.04 1.09
CA VAL A 128 -24.96 8.82 1.14
C VAL A 128 -24.25 10.08 1.63
N GLN A 129 -24.64 11.26 1.13
CA GLN A 129 -24.07 12.53 1.59
C GLN A 129 -24.27 12.74 3.10
N ARG A 130 -25.49 12.50 3.61
CA ARG A 130 -25.79 12.61 5.05
C ARG A 130 -24.92 11.68 5.89
N LYS A 131 -24.75 10.42 5.45
CA LYS A 131 -23.86 9.44 6.13
C LYS A 131 -22.40 9.89 6.10
N ALA A 132 -21.91 10.31 4.95
CA ALA A 132 -20.53 10.77 4.78
C ALA A 132 -20.21 11.97 5.70
N ILE A 133 -21.12 12.95 5.80
CA ILE A 133 -20.94 14.10 6.70
C ILE A 133 -21.01 13.67 8.17
N ASN A 134 -21.89 12.73 8.53
CA ASN A 134 -21.97 12.21 9.90
C ASN A 134 -20.68 11.47 10.32
N GLU A 135 -20.06 10.71 9.41
CA GLU A 135 -18.82 9.96 9.66
C GLU A 135 -17.55 10.82 9.56
N LEU A 136 -17.62 12.00 8.92
CA LEU A 136 -16.47 12.85 8.65
C LEU A 136 -15.67 13.19 9.92
N LEU A 137 -16.36 13.49 11.03
CA LEU A 137 -15.69 13.79 12.31
C LEU A 137 -14.86 12.61 12.81
N SER A 138 -15.33 11.38 12.57
CA SER A 138 -14.61 10.15 12.93
C SER A 138 -13.46 9.84 11.98
N VAL A 139 -13.57 10.20 10.69
CA VAL A 139 -12.53 9.94 9.67
C VAL A 139 -11.33 10.87 9.81
N MET A 140 -11.55 12.17 10.06
CA MET A 140 -10.49 13.19 10.07
C MET A 140 -9.27 12.87 10.96
N PRO A 141 -9.42 12.34 12.19
CA PRO A 141 -8.28 11.97 13.04
C PRO A 141 -7.38 10.87 12.46
N HIS A 142 -7.92 10.04 11.56
CA HIS A 142 -7.17 8.97 10.91
C HIS A 142 -6.37 9.43 9.68
N LEU A 143 -6.70 10.60 9.12
CA LEU A 143 -5.99 11.20 7.98
C LEU A 143 -4.75 11.99 8.40
N SER A 144 -4.72 12.47 9.65
CA SER A 144 -3.52 13.09 10.19
C SER A 144 -2.43 12.03 10.30
N PRO A 145 -1.19 12.31 9.87
CA PRO A 145 -0.08 11.45 10.23
C PRO A 145 -0.12 11.30 11.75
N LYS A 146 -0.16 10.05 12.23
CA LYS A 146 0.05 9.79 13.65
C LYS A 146 1.44 10.36 13.90
N LEU A 147 1.51 11.55 14.51
CA LEU A 147 2.77 12.05 15.01
C LEU A 147 3.30 10.90 15.86
N SER A 148 4.37 10.28 15.40
CA SER A 148 5.16 9.36 16.20
C SER A 148 5.84 10.23 17.26
N LEU A 149 5.02 10.83 18.13
CA LEU A 149 5.38 11.26 19.45
C LEU A 149 5.71 9.95 20.17
N ARG A 150 6.89 9.42 19.86
CA ARG A 150 7.73 8.72 20.81
C ARG A 150 7.88 9.71 21.94
N LYS A 151 6.86 9.78 22.81
CA LYS A 151 6.87 10.57 24.04
C LYS A 151 8.12 10.09 24.73
N ARG A 152 9.22 10.84 24.61
CA ARG A 152 10.46 10.54 25.29
C ARG A 152 10.06 10.44 26.75
N LYS A 153 10.27 9.25 27.32
CA LYS A 153 10.08 9.00 28.75
C LYS A 153 10.85 10.12 29.44
N ARG A 154 10.15 11.04 30.12
CA ARG A 154 10.78 12.13 30.86
C ARG A 154 11.79 11.47 31.79
N SER A 155 13.10 11.66 31.55
CA SER A 155 14.11 11.10 32.44
C SER A 155 13.81 11.69 33.81
N ARG A 156 13.52 10.83 34.79
CA ARG A 156 13.54 11.27 36.19
C ARG A 156 15.00 11.64 36.45
N CYS A 157 15.34 12.92 36.33
CA CYS A 157 16.59 13.41 36.89
C CYS A 157 16.48 13.18 38.41
N CYS A 158 17.36 12.34 38.93
CA CYS A 158 17.59 12.17 40.35
C CYS A 158 18.24 13.45 40.89
N PHE A 159 17.44 14.47 41.18
CA PHE A 159 17.84 15.55 42.07
C PHE A 159 16.82 15.60 43.21
N GLY A 160 17.22 15.08 44.37
CA GLY A 160 16.42 15.16 45.59
C GLY A 160 16.49 13.91 46.44
N GLY A 161 17.61 13.70 47.13
CA GLY A 161 17.77 12.63 48.12
C GLY A 161 19.05 12.84 48.91
N GLY A 162 19.14 13.98 49.61
CA GLY A 162 20.29 14.33 50.42
C GLY A 162 20.55 13.30 51.51
N ASN A 163 21.75 12.73 51.50
CA ASN A 163 22.29 11.97 52.63
C ASN A 163 22.40 12.91 53.84
N ARG A 164 21.51 12.76 54.83
CA ARG A 164 21.73 13.29 56.17
C ARG A 164 22.51 12.25 56.98
N PRO A 165 23.66 12.58 57.59
CA PRO A 165 24.31 11.68 58.52
C PRO A 165 23.53 11.65 59.83
N VAL A 166 23.14 10.45 60.28
CA VAL A 166 22.54 10.21 61.59
C VAL A 166 23.63 10.41 62.65
N LYS A 167 23.45 11.41 63.51
CA LYS A 167 24.32 11.71 64.66
C LYS A 167 23.93 10.76 65.80
N ASN A 168 24.74 9.74 66.07
CA ASN A 168 24.57 8.87 67.23
C ASN A 168 25.22 9.54 68.45
N ASN A 169 24.43 9.88 69.47
CA ASN A 169 24.90 10.09 70.84
C ASN A 169 23.91 9.39 71.79
N PRO A 170 24.31 8.34 72.53
CA PRO A 170 23.59 7.94 73.73
C PRO A 170 24.15 8.71 74.94
N ALA A 171 23.24 9.36 75.67
CA ALA A 171 23.49 9.98 76.96
C ALA A 171 23.71 8.91 78.03
N SER A 172 24.69 9.17 78.89
CA SER A 172 24.96 8.44 80.12
C SER A 172 23.93 8.80 81.21
N SER A 173 23.36 7.80 81.88
CA SER A 173 23.22 7.69 83.35
C SER A 173 22.05 6.79 83.76
N ALA A 174 22.39 5.72 84.51
CA ALA A 174 21.76 5.28 85.76
C ALA A 174 22.20 3.83 86.05
N ILE A 175 23.22 3.64 86.90
CA ILE A 175 23.12 3.27 88.33
C ILE A 175 24.40 3.78 89.00
#